data_AF-A0A924K705-F1
#
_entry.id   AF-A0A924K705-F1
#
_cell.length_a   1.000
_cell.length_b   1.000
_cell.length_c   1.000
_cell.angle_alpha   90.00
_cell.angle_beta   90.00
_cell.angle_gamma   90.00
#
_symmetry.space_group_name_H-M   'P 1'
#
loop_
_entity.id
_entity.type
_entity.pdbx_description
1 polymer ?
#
loop_
_entity_poly.entity_id
_entity_poly.type
_entity_poly.pdbx_seq_one_letter_code
_entity_poly.pdbx_strand_id
1 'polypeptide(L)' 'AAQDEKSKAQDAEANKIRAENCGRARQAKRQFDSGVRLGRVNEKGEREILDDAARQVESKRIDGIIANDCGPKQG' A
#
# COMPACT_ATOMS: atom_id res chain seq x y z
N ALA A 1 16.54 -24.41 -18.15
CA ALA A 1 17.29 -23.24 -18.66
C ALA A 1 16.35 -22.05 -18.97
N ALA A 2 15.56 -22.07 -20.05
CA ALA A 2 14.69 -20.93 -20.40
C ALA A 2 13.50 -20.70 -19.43
N GLN A 3 13.05 -21.73 -18.71
CA GLN A 3 12.02 -21.59 -17.65
C GLN A 3 12.61 -20.99 -16.38
N ASP A 4 13.80 -21.43 -15.97
CA ASP A 4 14.48 -20.95 -14.76
C ASP A 4 14.87 -19.46 -14.86
N GLU A 5 15.30 -19.00 -16.03
CA GLU A 5 15.63 -17.59 -16.26
C GLU A 5 14.38 -16.69 -16.25
N LYS A 6 13.26 -17.16 -16.82
CA LYS A 6 11.97 -16.46 -16.76
C LYS A 6 11.45 -16.35 -15.33
N SER A 7 11.53 -17.42 -14.54
CA SER A 7 11.12 -17.41 -13.14
C SER A 7 11.96 -16.43 -12.31
N LYS A 8 13.29 -16.42 -12.48
CA LYS A 8 14.18 -15.46 -11.79
C LYS A 8 13.86 -14.00 -12.14
N ALA A 9 13.56 -13.72 -13.41
CA ALA A 9 13.18 -12.37 -13.85
C ALA A 9 11.83 -11.94 -13.25
N GLN A 10 10.84 -12.84 -13.20
CA GLN A 10 9.56 -12.61 -12.56
C GLN A 10 9.70 -12.37 -11.05
N ASP A 11 10.54 -13.16 -10.38
CA ASP A 11 10.82 -13.00 -8.95
C ASP A 11 11.53 -11.68 -8.62
N ALA A 12 12.43 -11.24 -9.49
CA ALA A 12 13.12 -9.96 -9.35
C ALA A 12 12.14 -8.79 -9.53
N GLU A 13 11.27 -8.85 -10.54
CA GLU A 13 10.25 -7.82 -10.78
C GLU A 13 9.23 -7.78 -9.64
N ALA A 14 8.75 -8.95 -9.17
CA ALA A 14 7.87 -9.03 -8.02
C ALA A 14 8.50 -8.42 -6.75
N ASN A 15 9.81 -8.63 -6.54
CA ASN A 15 10.51 -7.99 -5.41
C ASN A 15 10.56 -6.48 -5.52
N LYS A 16 10.84 -5.97 -6.73
CA LYS A 16 10.89 -4.54 -7.00
C LYS A 16 9.54 -3.90 -6.72
N ILE A 17 8.45 -4.48 -7.26
CA ILE A 17 7.08 -4.00 -7.04
C ILE A 17 6.73 -4.01 -5.54
N ARG A 18 7.07 -5.08 -4.81
CA ARG A 18 6.86 -5.13 -3.35
C ARG A 18 7.60 -4.01 -2.62
N ALA A 19 8.87 -3.77 -2.95
CA ALA A 19 9.65 -2.70 -2.32
C ALA A 19 9.06 -1.31 -2.60
N GLU A 20 8.60 -1.06 -3.83
CA GLU A 20 7.94 0.19 -4.20
C GLU A 20 6.61 0.39 -3.46
N ASN A 21 5.77 -0.65 -3.41
CA ASN A 21 4.50 -0.62 -2.70
C ASN A 21 4.71 -0.37 -1.21
N CYS A 22 5.69 -1.03 -0.59
CA CYS A 22 6.08 -0.78 0.78
C CYS A 22 6.47 0.69 1.03
N GLY A 23 7.23 1.30 0.12
CA GLY A 23 7.56 2.73 0.16
C GLY A 23 6.31 3.62 0.15
N ARG A 24 5.38 3.34 -0.77
CA ARG A 24 4.11 4.07 -0.91
C ARG A 24 3.22 3.88 0.31
N ALA A 25 3.10 2.67 0.83
CA ALA A 25 2.28 2.36 1.99
C ALA A 25 2.76 3.11 3.25
N ARG A 26 4.08 3.15 3.50
CA ARG A 26 4.64 3.95 4.60
C ARG A 26 4.38 5.45 4.44
N GLN A 27 4.45 5.98 3.22
CA GLN A 27 4.12 7.39 2.97
C GLN A 27 2.64 7.67 3.22
N ALA A 28 1.76 6.81 2.74
CA ALA A 28 0.32 6.90 3.00
C ALA A 28 0.04 6.87 4.51
N LYS A 29 0.62 5.92 5.26
CA LYS A 29 0.43 5.81 6.70
C LYS A 29 0.74 7.11 7.43
N ARG A 30 1.86 7.77 7.09
CA ARG A 30 2.21 9.08 7.66
C ARG A 30 1.17 10.17 7.37
N GLN A 31 0.55 10.17 6.19
CA GLN A 31 -0.55 11.11 5.89
C GLN A 31 -1.77 10.83 6.76
N PHE A 32 -2.19 9.56 6.89
CA PHE A 32 -3.31 9.18 7.74
C PHE A 32 -3.08 9.48 9.22
N ASP A 33 -1.83 9.37 9.69
CA ASP A 33 -1.44 9.62 11.08
C ASP A 33 -1.18 11.10 11.42
N SER A 34 -0.97 11.95 10.41
CA SER A 34 -0.58 13.36 10.62
C SER A 34 -1.67 14.26 11.21
N GLY A 35 -2.90 13.77 11.38
CA GLY A 35 -4.02 14.56 11.88
C GLY A 35 -4.57 15.59 10.89
N VAL A 36 -4.01 15.70 9.68
CA VAL A 36 -4.54 16.58 8.62
C VAL A 36 -5.89 16.08 8.12
N ARG A 37 -6.76 17.00 7.69
CA ARG A 37 -8.02 16.62 7.03
C ARG A 37 -7.73 15.96 5.69
N LEU A 38 -8.19 14.73 5.53
CA LEU A 38 -8.05 13.97 4.29
C LEU A 38 -9.37 14.02 3.53
N GLY A 39 -9.29 14.26 2.22
CA GLY A 39 -10.45 14.20 1.35
C GLY A 39 -10.35 13.04 0.38
N ARG A 40 -11.48 12.43 0.04
CA ARG A 40 -11.59 11.48 -1.07
C ARG A 40 -12.74 11.89 -1.99
N VAL A 41 -12.71 11.36 -3.21
CA VAL A 41 -13.86 11.43 -4.12
C VAL A 41 -14.70 10.19 -3.86
N ASN A 42 -15.99 10.39 -3.59
CA ASN A 42 -16.94 9.30 -3.37
C ASN A 42 -17.47 8.75 -4.71
N GLU A 43 -18.33 7.73 -4.65
CA GLU A 43 -18.88 7.06 -5.84
C GLU A 43 -19.74 7.98 -6.71
N LYS A 44 -20.22 9.11 -6.17
CA LYS A 44 -21.00 10.12 -6.89
C LYS A 44 -20.13 11.19 -7.55
N GLY A 45 -18.81 11.10 -7.40
CA GLY A 45 -17.87 12.11 -7.91
C GLY A 45 -17.72 13.33 -7.02
N GLU A 46 -18.29 13.32 -5.81
CA GLU A 46 -18.20 14.45 -4.87
C GLU A 46 -16.98 14.29 -3.95
N ARG A 47 -16.39 15.42 -3.57
CA ARG A 47 -15.30 15.44 -2.58
C ARG A 47 -15.87 15.41 -1.17
N GLU A 48 -15.54 14.38 -0.41
CA GLU A 48 -15.89 14.26 1.01
C GLU A 48 -14.63 14.25 1.89
N ILE A 49 -14.76 14.74 3.13
CA ILE A 49 -13.70 14.65 4.13
C ILE A 49 -13.89 13.34 4.89
N LEU A 50 -12.79 12.60 5.08
CA LEU A 50 -12.79 11.39 5.88
C LEU A 50 -13.00 11.75 7.35
N ASP A 51 -14.02 11.14 7.95
CA ASP A 51 -14.17 11.12 9.40
C ASP A 51 -13.13 10.18 10.06
N ASP A 52 -13.12 10.18 11.39
CA ASP A 52 -12.16 9.38 12.15
C ASP A 52 -12.36 7.87 11.94
N ALA A 53 -13.60 7.41 11.75
CA ALA A 53 -13.88 6.00 11.50
C ALA A 53 -13.31 5.55 10.15
N ALA A 54 -13.55 6.32 9.09
CA ALA A 54 -13.03 6.06 7.76
C ALA A 54 -11.50 6.17 7.73
N ARG A 55 -10.91 7.15 8.43
CA ARG A 55 -9.45 7.25 8.61
C ARG A 55 -8.88 6.00 9.26
N GLN A 56 -9.51 5.49 10.31
CA GLN A 56 -9.04 4.29 11.03
C GLN A 56 -9.14 3.03 10.17
N VAL A 57 -10.23 2.86 9.41
CA VAL A 57 -10.37 1.73 8.48
C VAL A 57 -9.24 1.75 7.45
N GLU A 58 -8.96 2.91 6.88
CA GLU A 58 -7.93 3.05 5.86
C GLU A 58 -6.51 2.89 6.43
N SER A 59 -6.27 3.41 7.65
CA SER A 59 -5.03 3.17 8.38
C SER A 59 -4.77 1.68 8.57
N LYS A 60 -5.78 0.90 9.01
CA LYS A 60 -5.65 -0.56 9.18
C LYS A 60 -5.36 -1.28 7.86
N ARG A 61 -5.98 -0.85 6.76
CA ARG A 61 -5.72 -1.38 5.43
C ARG A 61 -4.25 -1.14 5.01
N ILE A 62 -3.75 0.07 5.25
CA ILE A 62 -2.36 0.43 4.97
C ILE A 62 -1.40 -0.39 5.85
N ASP A 63 -1.71 -0.59 7.13
CA ASP A 63 -0.91 -1.44 8.02
C ASP A 63 -0.80 -2.88 7.51
N GLY A 64 -1.89 -3.44 6.97
CA GLY A 64 -1.87 -4.74 6.30
C GLY A 64 -0.95 -4.78 5.08
N ILE A 65 -0.96 -3.73 4.25
CA ILE A 65 -0.04 -3.62 3.10
C ILE A 65 1.42 -3.51 3.58
N ILE A 66 1.69 -2.71 4.62
CA ILE A 66 3.03 -2.59 5.19
C ILE A 66 3.50 -3.96 5.69
N ALA A 67 2.68 -4.68 6.43
CA ALA A 67 3.02 -6.02 6.91
C ALA A 67 3.34 -6.97 5.74
N ASN A 68 2.58 -6.87 4.65
CA ASN A 68 2.75 -7.73 3.48
C ASN A 68 4.00 -7.41 2.64
N ASP A 69 4.19 -6.13 2.35
CA ASP A 69 5.12 -5.67 1.31
C ASP A 69 6.46 -5.21 1.89
N CYS A 70 6.50 -4.83 3.18
CA CYS A 70 7.73 -4.42 3.86
C CYS A 70 8.43 -5.54 4.61
N GLY A 71 7.76 -6.66 4.85
CA GLY A 71 8.34 -7.84 5.48
C GLY A 71 9.20 -8.67 4.51
N PRO A 72 9.93 -9.68 5.03
CA PRO A 72 10.56 -10.69 4.19
C PRO A 72 9.52 -11.30 3.24
N LYS A 73 9.94 -11.77 2.06
CA LYS A 73 9.03 -12.48 1.14
C LYS A 73 8.31 -13.56 1.94
N GLN A 74 6.99 -13.47 1.99
CA GLN A 74 6.18 -14.61 2.43
C GLN A 74 6.39 -15.67 1.36
N GLY A 75 6.93 -16.81 1.80
CA GLY A 75 7.50 -17.86 0.96
C GLY A 75 6.57 -18.37 -0.12
#